data_AF-A0A355W625-F1
#
_entry.id   AF-A0A355W625-F1
#
_cell.length_a   1.000
_cell.length_b   1.000
_cell.length_c   1.000
_cell.angle_alpha   90.00
_cell.angle_beta   90.00
_cell.angle_gamma   90.00
#
_symmetry.space_group_name_H-M   'P 1'
#
loop_
_entity.id
_entity.type
_entity.pdbx_description
1 polymer ?
#
loop_
_entity_poly.entity_id
_entity_poly.type
_entity_poly.pdbx_seq_one_letter_code
_entity_poly.pdbx_strand_id
1 'polypeptide(L)'
;MDSYIKHQVCMDDAKDRLVDFAVNRDDLKEFLKLLPAAEEIDLIAVEYEAQILKIISVGWGISFFLSDQIWKNELAEAFWQAMNDFSVNVSLASSSVSGKEIDYFSILKERLDHYVAALSVSKDAVEPVSVIAPEFAGFCGAGNNAHVIMLGNRIFSSA
;
A
#
# COMPACT_ATOMS: atom_id res chain seq x y z
N MET A 1 8.45 -22.40 27.71
CA MET A 1 9.19 -22.57 26.45
C MET A 1 8.22 -22.83 25.30
N ASP A 2 7.32 -23.82 25.40
CA ASP A 2 6.30 -24.11 24.37
C ASP A 2 5.33 -22.96 24.03
N SER A 3 4.87 -22.19 25.03
CA SER A 3 3.97 -21.05 24.79
C SER A 3 4.63 -19.90 24.01
N TYR A 4 5.96 -19.74 24.14
CA TYR A 4 6.72 -18.69 23.47
C TYR A 4 6.96 -19.06 22.00
N ILE A 5 7.33 -20.32 21.75
CA ILE A 5 7.50 -20.87 20.40
C ILE A 5 6.18 -20.84 19.61
N LYS A 6 5.06 -21.21 20.25
CA LYS A 6 3.74 -21.19 19.59
C LYS A 6 3.27 -19.77 19.25
N HIS A 7 3.58 -18.79 20.11
CA HIS A 7 3.27 -17.38 19.83
C HIS A 7 4.11 -16.84 18.68
N GLN A 8 5.41 -17.15 18.66
CA GLN A 8 6.33 -16.68 17.61
C GLN A 8 5.98 -17.26 16.23
N VAL A 9 5.66 -18.56 16.14
CA VAL A 9 5.18 -19.18 14.89
C VAL A 9 3.88 -18.52 14.40
N CYS A 10 2.97 -18.19 15.30
CA CYS A 10 1.73 -17.47 14.95
C CYS A 10 1.99 -16.05 14.42
N MET A 11 3.02 -15.38 14.93
CA MET A 11 3.41 -14.03 14.49
C MET A 11 4.10 -14.05 13.13
N ASP A 12 4.99 -15.02 12.89
CA ASP A 12 5.63 -15.20 11.59
C ASP A 12 4.61 -15.53 10.50
N ASP A 13 3.68 -16.46 10.76
CA ASP A 13 2.60 -16.81 9.83
C ASP A 13 1.69 -15.60 9.54
N ALA A 14 1.36 -14.80 10.56
CA ALA A 14 0.53 -13.60 10.37
C ALA A 14 1.25 -12.55 9.52
N LYS A 15 2.54 -12.31 9.80
CA LYS A 15 3.40 -11.39 9.05
C LYS A 15 3.51 -11.84 7.59
N ASP A 16 3.83 -13.12 7.34
CA ASP A 16 4.00 -13.66 5.98
C ASP A 16 2.71 -13.51 5.17
N ARG A 17 1.55 -13.81 5.76
CA ARG A 17 0.26 -13.64 5.09
C ARG A 17 -0.08 -12.18 4.75
N LEU A 18 0.27 -11.24 5.63
CA LEU A 18 0.07 -9.81 5.38
C LEU A 18 1.01 -9.28 4.30
N VAL A 19 2.27 -9.72 4.31
CA VAL A 19 3.27 -9.40 3.29
C VAL A 19 2.82 -9.94 1.94
N ASP A 20 2.49 -11.23 1.86
CA ASP A 20 2.00 -11.89 0.64
C ASP A 20 0.76 -11.18 0.09
N PHE A 21 -0.19 -10.86 0.97
CA PHE A 21 -1.37 -10.11 0.57
C PHE A 21 -1.00 -8.72 0.03
N ALA A 22 -0.15 -7.97 0.73
CA ALA A 22 0.24 -6.62 0.34
C ALA A 22 0.96 -6.58 -1.01
N VAL A 23 1.88 -7.51 -1.30
CA VAL A 23 2.69 -7.51 -2.53
C VAL A 23 2.08 -8.26 -3.71
N ASN A 24 1.07 -9.10 -3.46
CA ASN A 24 0.33 -9.78 -4.53
C ASN A 24 -0.45 -8.74 -5.37
N ARG A 25 -0.38 -8.91 -6.70
CA ARG A 25 -0.98 -8.00 -7.71
C ARG A 25 -2.20 -8.56 -8.41
N ASP A 26 -2.62 -9.78 -8.11
CA ASP A 26 -3.65 -10.46 -8.89
C ASP A 26 -5.01 -9.78 -8.72
N ASP A 27 -5.34 -9.33 -7.52
CA ASP A 27 -6.50 -8.48 -7.24
C ASP A 27 -6.41 -7.12 -7.96
N LEU A 28 -5.24 -6.48 -7.95
CA LEU A 28 -5.01 -5.21 -8.65
C LEU A 28 -5.26 -5.35 -10.15
N LYS A 29 -4.78 -6.44 -10.77
CA LYS A 29 -5.04 -6.74 -12.19
C LYS A 29 -6.54 -6.89 -12.47
N GLU A 30 -7.30 -7.53 -11.59
CA GLU A 30 -8.76 -7.60 -11.73
C GLU A 30 -9.41 -6.22 -11.60
N PHE A 31 -8.92 -5.35 -10.73
CA PHE A 31 -9.44 -4.00 -10.61
C PHE A 31 -9.08 -3.11 -11.82
N LEU A 32 -7.89 -3.26 -12.40
CA LEU A 32 -7.47 -2.51 -13.59
C LEU A 32 -8.32 -2.85 -14.82
N LYS A 33 -8.83 -4.08 -14.94
CA LYS A 33 -9.77 -4.46 -16.01
C LYS A 33 -11.10 -3.70 -15.97
N LEU A 34 -11.42 -3.06 -14.83
CA LEU A 34 -12.62 -2.24 -14.67
C LEU A 34 -12.42 -0.81 -15.22
N LEU A 35 -11.18 -0.40 -15.48
CA LEU A 35 -10.91 0.90 -16.08
C LEU A 35 -11.29 0.88 -17.56
N PRO A 36 -11.89 1.97 -18.07
CA PRO A 36 -12.14 2.09 -19.50
C PRO A 36 -10.80 2.11 -20.25
N ALA A 37 -10.78 1.51 -21.44
CA ALA A 37 -9.67 1.59 -22.38
C ALA A 37 -9.62 3.01 -23.01
N ALA A 38 -9.42 4.03 -22.19
CA ALA A 38 -9.27 5.41 -22.61
C ALA A 38 -7.77 5.73 -22.76
N GLU A 39 -7.41 6.42 -23.85
CA GLU A 39 -6.01 6.80 -24.15
C GLU A 39 -5.40 7.74 -23.10
N GLU A 40 -6.22 8.34 -22.24
CA GLU A 40 -5.80 9.30 -21.21
C GLU A 40 -5.34 8.64 -19.89
N ILE A 41 -5.49 7.33 -19.72
CA ILE A 41 -5.10 6.62 -18.50
C ILE A 41 -3.83 5.81 -18.73
N ASP A 42 -2.74 6.21 -18.06
CA ASP A 42 -1.53 5.40 -18.00
C ASP A 42 -1.73 4.23 -17.02
N LEU A 43 -2.12 3.07 -17.56
CA LEU A 43 -2.35 1.85 -16.77
C LEU A 43 -1.10 1.37 -16.02
N ILE A 44 0.10 1.69 -16.50
CA ILE A 44 1.35 1.33 -15.82
C ILE A 44 1.51 2.19 -14.57
N ALA A 45 1.29 3.50 -14.70
CA ALA A 45 1.29 4.41 -13.55
C ALA A 45 0.21 4.04 -12.53
N VAL A 46 -1.00 3.70 -13.00
CA VAL A 46 -2.09 3.28 -12.11
C VAL A 46 -1.78 1.97 -11.39
N GLU A 47 -1.25 0.94 -12.07
CA GLU A 47 -0.86 -0.31 -11.41
C GLU A 47 0.23 -0.06 -10.36
N TYR A 48 1.21 0.78 -10.68
CA TYR A 48 2.31 1.10 -9.78
C TYR A 48 1.84 1.82 -8.52
N GLU A 49 1.05 2.88 -8.66
CA GLU A 49 0.49 3.61 -7.51
C GLU A 49 -0.53 2.75 -6.74
N ALA A 50 -1.26 1.85 -7.42
CA ALA A 50 -2.21 0.95 -6.77
C ALA A 50 -1.50 -0.03 -5.83
N GLN A 51 -0.36 -0.55 -6.26
CA GLN A 51 0.49 -1.41 -5.45
C GLN A 51 1.04 -0.67 -4.22
N ILE A 52 1.48 0.58 -4.38
CA ILE A 52 1.95 1.41 -3.26
C ILE A 52 0.80 1.67 -2.28
N LEU A 53 -0.36 2.09 -2.79
CA LEU A 53 -1.54 2.35 -1.96
C LEU A 53 -1.95 1.10 -1.17
N LYS A 54 -1.94 -0.09 -1.79
CA LYS A 54 -2.26 -1.35 -1.11
C LYS A 54 -1.29 -1.66 0.03
N ILE A 55 0.02 -1.55 -0.20
CA ILE A 55 1.05 -1.76 0.85
C ILE A 55 0.82 -0.81 2.03
N ILE A 56 0.62 0.48 1.75
CA ILE A 56 0.37 1.50 2.76
C ILE A 56 -0.92 1.20 3.54
N SER A 57 -1.98 0.80 2.83
CA SER A 57 -3.28 0.50 3.44
C SER A 57 -3.19 -0.68 4.39
N VAL A 58 -2.46 -1.75 4.03
CA VAL A 58 -2.22 -2.89 4.93
C VAL A 58 -1.44 -2.46 6.17
N GLY A 59 -0.33 -1.74 6.00
CA GLY A 59 0.48 -1.25 7.11
C GLY A 59 -0.30 -0.33 8.06
N TRP A 60 -1.19 0.50 7.51
CA TRP A 60 -2.08 1.33 8.31
C TRP A 60 -3.19 0.51 8.98
N GLY A 61 -3.75 -0.49 8.29
CA GLY A 61 -4.74 -1.42 8.82
C GLY A 61 -4.24 -2.15 10.07
N ILE A 62 -2.98 -2.61 10.06
CA ILE A 62 -2.32 -3.17 11.26
C ILE A 62 -2.37 -2.17 12.41
N SER A 63 -2.02 -0.90 12.13
CA SER A 63 -1.97 0.14 13.16
C SER A 63 -3.36 0.54 13.67
N PHE A 64 -4.38 0.53 12.82
CA PHE A 64 -5.72 1.00 13.15
C PHE A 64 -6.59 -0.10 13.77
N PHE A 65 -6.71 -1.26 13.12
CA PHE A 65 -7.62 -2.32 13.53
C PHE A 65 -7.11 -3.15 14.72
N LEU A 66 -5.80 -3.14 14.99
CA LEU A 66 -5.20 -3.88 16.10
C LEU A 66 -4.82 -2.97 17.27
N SER A 67 -5.42 -1.78 17.39
CA SER A 67 -5.05 -0.74 18.36
C SER A 67 -4.92 -1.25 19.80
N ASP A 68 -5.72 -2.23 20.19
CA ASP A 68 -5.82 -2.73 21.56
C ASP A 68 -5.03 -4.03 21.80
N GLN A 69 -4.29 -4.51 20.80
CA GLN A 69 -3.53 -5.76 20.89
C GLN A 69 -2.08 -5.52 21.33
N ILE A 70 -1.63 -6.27 22.34
CA ILE A 70 -0.27 -6.16 22.92
C ILE A 70 0.82 -6.43 21.87
N TRP A 71 0.54 -7.32 20.91
CA TRP A 71 1.48 -7.74 19.87
C TRP A 71 1.43 -6.87 18.60
N LYS A 72 0.60 -5.82 18.55
CA LYS A 72 0.45 -4.96 17.36
C LYS A 72 1.78 -4.37 16.89
N ASN A 73 2.55 -3.80 17.83
CA ASN A 73 3.79 -3.10 17.49
C ASN A 73 4.83 -4.07 16.91
N GLU A 74 4.92 -5.28 17.48
CA GLU A 74 5.79 -6.34 16.97
C GLU A 74 5.40 -6.77 15.56
N LEU A 75 4.10 -6.97 15.30
CA LEU A 75 3.62 -7.30 13.95
C LEU A 75 3.86 -6.17 12.94
N ALA A 76 3.60 -4.92 13.33
CA ALA A 76 3.81 -3.75 12.48
C ALA A 76 5.29 -3.58 12.13
N GLU A 77 6.19 -3.72 13.12
CA GLU A 77 7.63 -3.67 12.91
C GLU A 77 8.08 -4.79 11.98
N ALA A 78 7.63 -6.03 12.21
CA ALA A 78 7.95 -7.18 11.37
C ALA A 78 7.45 -6.99 9.92
N PHE A 79 6.25 -6.44 9.74
CA PHE A 79 5.70 -6.12 8.41
C PHE A 79 6.54 -5.06 7.70
N TRP A 80 6.85 -3.93 8.34
CA TRP A 80 7.62 -2.85 7.72
C TRP A 80 9.07 -3.24 7.45
N GLN A 81 9.67 -4.09 8.29
CA GLN A 81 10.98 -4.67 8.03
C GLN A 81 10.95 -5.55 6.77
N ALA A 82 9.94 -6.40 6.63
CA ALA A 82 9.76 -7.20 5.41
C ALA A 82 9.50 -6.33 4.17
N MET A 83 8.76 -5.22 4.31
CA MET A 83 8.58 -4.24 3.22
C MET A 83 9.88 -3.54 2.83
N ASN A 84 10.75 -3.24 3.78
CA ASN A 84 12.08 -2.70 3.50
C ASN A 84 12.93 -3.72 2.70
N ASP A 85 12.95 -4.98 3.12
CA ASP A 85 13.69 -6.05 2.42
C ASP A 85 13.12 -6.28 1.01
N PHE A 86 11.79 -6.30 0.87
CA PHE A 86 11.12 -6.35 -0.43
C PHE A 86 11.51 -5.17 -1.32
N SER A 87 11.54 -3.96 -0.75
CA SER A 87 11.90 -2.73 -1.48
C SER A 87 13.32 -2.78 -1.99
N VAL A 88 14.29 -3.28 -1.20
CA VAL A 88 15.68 -3.49 -1.65
C VAL A 88 15.72 -4.39 -2.89
N ASN A 89 14.96 -5.49 -2.91
CA ASN A 89 14.90 -6.39 -4.05
C ASN A 89 14.30 -5.71 -5.30
N VAL A 90 13.25 -4.91 -5.14
CA VAL A 90 12.65 -4.13 -6.24
C VAL A 90 13.63 -3.08 -6.77
N SER A 91 14.32 -2.36 -5.88
CA SER A 91 15.32 -1.35 -6.22
C SER A 91 16.48 -1.96 -7.02
N LEU A 92 17.01 -3.11 -6.61
CA LEU A 92 18.08 -3.82 -7.32
C LEU A 92 17.64 -4.33 -8.71
N ALA A 93 16.40 -4.85 -8.82
CA ALA A 93 15.86 -5.30 -10.09
C ALA A 93 15.67 -4.12 -11.06
N SER A 94 15.17 -2.99 -10.56
CA SER A 94 14.89 -1.80 -11.38
C SER A 94 16.14 -1.04 -11.83
N SER A 95 17.19 -1.00 -11.00
CA SER A 95 18.48 -0.38 -11.35
C SER A 95 19.19 -1.16 -12.46
N SER A 96 19.07 -2.49 -12.44
CA SER A 96 19.61 -3.37 -13.48
C SER A 96 18.97 -3.17 -14.86
N VAL A 97 17.72 -2.71 -14.91
CA VAL A 97 16.95 -2.52 -16.14
C VAL A 97 17.02 -1.08 -16.66
N SER A 98 16.96 -0.09 -15.77
CA SER A 98 16.84 1.33 -16.14
C SER A 98 18.14 2.12 -16.04
N GLY A 99 19.18 1.58 -15.40
CA GLY A 99 20.42 2.29 -15.08
C GLY A 99 20.26 3.42 -14.05
N LYS A 100 19.04 3.62 -13.53
CA LYS A 100 18.72 4.59 -12.47
C LYS A 100 18.48 3.84 -11.17
N GLU A 101 19.09 4.32 -10.11
CA GLU A 101 18.80 3.85 -8.76
C GLU A 101 17.40 4.36 -8.38
N ILE A 102 16.46 3.43 -8.19
CA ILE A 102 15.12 3.73 -7.66
C ILE A 102 15.14 3.23 -6.22
N ASP A 103 14.92 4.12 -5.26
CA ASP A 103 14.71 3.73 -3.86
C ASP A 103 13.21 3.55 -3.60
N TYR A 104 12.73 2.32 -3.77
CA TYR A 104 11.32 2.01 -3.61
C TYR A 104 10.82 2.24 -2.17
N PHE A 105 11.67 2.04 -1.15
CA PHE A 105 11.26 2.23 0.24
C PHE A 105 11.05 3.72 0.56
N SER A 106 11.94 4.58 0.05
CA SER A 106 11.75 6.03 0.13
C SER A 106 10.46 6.48 -0.55
N ILE A 107 10.10 5.90 -1.70
CA ILE A 107 8.83 6.19 -2.38
C ILE A 107 7.62 5.78 -1.52
N LEU A 108 7.64 4.59 -0.92
CA LEU A 108 6.57 4.16 0.00
C LEU A 108 6.40 5.15 1.17
N LYS A 109 7.52 5.59 1.75
CA LYS A 109 7.51 6.56 2.84
C LYS A 109 6.97 7.93 2.41
N GLU A 110 7.43 8.45 1.27
CA GLU A 110 6.95 9.71 0.71
C GLU A 110 5.43 9.67 0.44
N ARG A 111 4.94 8.55 -0.09
CA ARG A 111 3.50 8.35 -0.34
C ARG A 111 2.71 8.27 0.96
N LEU A 112 3.21 7.56 1.97
CA LEU A 112 2.59 7.52 3.29
C LEU A 112 2.53 8.91 3.93
N ASP A 113 3.65 9.63 3.95
CA ASP A 113 3.74 10.99 4.51
C ASP A 113 2.76 11.94 3.82
N HIS A 114 2.60 11.82 2.50
CA HIS A 114 1.64 12.60 1.73
C HIS A 114 0.18 12.30 2.14
N TYR A 115 -0.20 11.02 2.21
CA TYR A 115 -1.57 10.66 2.62
C TYR A 115 -1.86 11.11 4.06
N VAL A 116 -0.91 10.95 4.98
CA VAL A 116 -1.06 11.44 6.37
C VAL A 116 -1.22 12.96 6.42
N ALA A 117 -0.45 13.70 5.62
CA ALA A 117 -0.57 15.15 5.52
C ALA A 117 -1.95 15.57 4.98
N ALA A 118 -2.42 14.93 3.91
CA ALA A 118 -3.73 15.20 3.31
C ALA A 118 -4.87 14.96 4.31
N LEU A 119 -4.82 13.85 5.05
CA LEU A 119 -5.79 13.55 6.11
C LEU A 119 -5.76 14.56 7.26
N SER A 120 -4.57 15.05 7.63
CA SER A 120 -4.41 16.02 8.72
C SER A 120 -4.99 17.40 8.41
N VAL A 121 -5.00 17.79 7.13
CA VAL A 121 -5.61 19.04 6.65
C VAL A 121 -7.14 18.89 6.59
N SER A 122 -7.64 17.71 6.27
CA SER A 122 -9.07 17.43 6.09
C SER A 122 -9.77 17.01 7.39
N LYS A 123 -9.68 17.86 8.42
CA LYS A 123 -10.24 17.59 9.77
C LYS A 123 -11.77 17.34 9.78
N ASP A 124 -12.45 17.75 8.74
CA ASP A 124 -13.91 17.62 8.56
C ASP A 124 -14.30 16.48 7.59
N ALA A 125 -13.35 15.74 7.01
CA ALA A 125 -13.68 14.59 6.17
C ALA A 125 -14.33 13.49 7.00
N VAL A 126 -15.52 13.07 6.58
CA VAL A 126 -16.32 12.05 7.27
C VAL A 126 -15.62 10.68 7.20
N GLU A 127 -14.82 10.41 6.16
CA GLU A 127 -14.12 9.13 5.96
C GLU A 127 -12.74 9.32 5.30
N PRO A 128 -11.67 8.64 5.77
CA PRO A 128 -10.32 8.77 5.18
C PRO A 128 -10.26 8.52 3.66
N VAL A 129 -11.10 7.62 3.16
CA VAL A 129 -11.13 7.24 1.76
C VAL A 129 -11.54 8.40 0.84
N SER A 130 -12.34 9.35 1.32
CA SER A 130 -12.76 10.52 0.52
C SER A 130 -11.61 11.49 0.25
N VAL A 131 -10.51 11.39 1.02
CA VAL A 131 -9.29 12.17 0.84
C VAL A 131 -8.27 11.37 0.03
N ILE A 132 -8.09 10.10 0.35
CA ILE A 132 -7.04 9.25 -0.23
C ILE A 132 -7.29 8.97 -1.71
N ALA A 133 -8.53 8.71 -2.10
CA ALA A 133 -8.87 8.34 -3.47
C ALA A 133 -8.54 9.44 -4.51
N PRO A 134 -8.86 10.73 -4.27
CA PRO A 134 -8.40 11.84 -5.10
C PRO A 134 -6.87 11.99 -5.16
N GLU A 135 -6.19 11.87 -4.02
CA GLU A 135 -4.71 11.99 -3.97
C GLU A 135 -4.03 10.87 -4.77
N PHE A 136 -4.53 9.63 -4.63
CA PHE A 136 -4.12 8.49 -5.45
C PHE A 136 -4.28 8.77 -6.95
N ALA A 137 -5.44 9.27 -7.37
CA ALA A 137 -5.69 9.60 -8.76
C ALA A 137 -4.75 10.71 -9.26
N GLY A 138 -4.39 11.67 -8.40
CA GLY A 138 -3.38 12.68 -8.67
C GLY A 138 -2.01 12.09 -8.98
N PHE A 139 -1.54 11.13 -8.18
CA PHE A 139 -0.29 10.42 -8.43
C PHE A 139 -0.29 9.57 -9.70
N CYS A 140 -1.45 9.06 -10.09
CA CYS A 140 -1.64 8.36 -11.37
C CYS A 140 -1.63 9.31 -12.59
N GLY A 141 -1.53 10.64 -12.39
CA GLY A 141 -1.68 11.63 -13.46
C GLY A 141 -3.13 11.84 -13.93
N ALA A 142 -4.11 11.34 -13.17
CA ALA A 142 -5.52 11.28 -13.56
C ALA A 142 -6.45 11.84 -12.46
N GLY A 143 -6.04 12.91 -11.78
CA GLY A 143 -6.70 13.43 -10.56
C GLY A 143 -8.18 13.82 -10.67
N ASN A 144 -8.71 14.06 -11.88
CA ASN A 144 -10.13 14.35 -12.12
C ASN A 144 -10.89 13.17 -12.77
N ASN A 145 -10.22 12.02 -12.96
CA ASN A 145 -10.83 10.86 -13.58
C ASN A 145 -11.60 10.04 -12.54
N ALA A 146 -12.93 10.05 -12.63
CA ALA A 146 -13.81 9.36 -11.69
C ALA A 146 -13.54 7.85 -11.59
N HIS A 147 -13.09 7.19 -12.67
CA HIS A 147 -12.78 5.76 -12.65
C HIS A 147 -11.52 5.46 -11.84
N VAL A 148 -10.48 6.31 -11.96
CA VAL A 148 -9.23 6.17 -11.19
C VAL A 148 -9.46 6.50 -9.72
N ILE A 149 -10.27 7.53 -9.42
CA ILE A 149 -10.67 7.85 -8.04
C ILE A 149 -11.42 6.65 -7.41
N MET A 150 -12.41 6.11 -8.12
CA MET A 150 -13.19 4.97 -7.62
C MET A 150 -12.32 3.72 -7.43
N LEU A 151 -11.31 3.52 -8.28
CA LEU A 151 -10.33 2.45 -8.13
C LEU A 151 -9.51 2.62 -6.84
N GLY A 152 -8.99 3.83 -6.57
CA GLY A 152 -8.26 4.12 -5.34
C GLY A 152 -9.10 3.86 -4.09
N ASN A 153 -10.37 4.25 -4.12
CA ASN A 153 -11.32 3.93 -3.04
C ASN A 153 -11.44 2.42 -2.83
N ARG A 154 -11.65 1.65 -3.90
CA ARG A 154 -11.80 0.21 -3.83
C ARG A 154 -10.56 -0.47 -3.26
N ILE A 155 -9.37 -0.07 -3.71
CA ILE A 155 -8.10 -0.62 -3.21
C ILE A 155 -7.98 -0.36 -1.71
N PHE A 156 -8.13 0.90 -1.29
CA PHE A 156 -8.00 1.30 0.11
C PHE A 156 -9.00 0.58 1.03
N SER A 157 -10.25 0.44 0.60
CA SER A 157 -11.30 -0.23 1.40
C SER A 157 -11.24 -1.75 1.37
N SER A 158 -10.51 -2.36 0.43
CA SER A 158 -10.37 -3.81 0.30
C SER A 158 -9.09 -4.38 0.91
N ALA A 159 -8.16 -3.50 1.29
CA ALA A 159 -6.91 -3.83 1.96
C ALA A 159 -7.12 -4.08 3.46
#